data_AF-A0A0F9IHS4-F1
#
_entry.id   AF-A0A0F9IHS4-F1
#
_cell.length_a   1.000
_cell.length_b   1.000
_cell.length_c   1.000
_cell.angle_alpha   90.00
_cell.angle_beta   90.00
_cell.angle_gamma   90.00
#
_symmetry.space_group_name_H-M   'P 1'
#
loop_
_entity.id
_entity.type
_entity.pdbx_description
1 polymer ?
#
loop_
_entity_poly.entity_id
_entity_poly.type
_entity_poly.pdbx_seq_one_letter_code
_entity_poly.pdbx_strand_id
1 'polypeptide(L)'
;MAAESVTTIISELSGLGENRVFTDHFVTTTTPTLGAKNRQIQASADANEALNLCGISTVELLCITCITNDVDIDLDFVSAFDADLTINEGESAVIPKPAGVVHIKNNDSSEVSIIDYLIIGSA
;
A
#
# COMPACT_ATOMS: atom_id res chain seq x y z
N MET A 1 -19.25 19.45 11.31
CA MET A 1 -18.21 19.35 12.35
C MET A 1 -17.08 18.56 11.73
N ALA A 2 -15.98 19.20 11.35
CA ALA A 2 -14.80 18.48 10.86
C ALA A 2 -14.10 17.91 12.09
N ALA A 3 -14.04 16.59 12.19
CA ALA A 3 -13.30 15.90 13.24
C ALA A 3 -11.85 15.78 12.76
N GLU A 4 -10.92 16.39 13.47
CA GLU A 4 -9.49 16.21 13.22
C GLU A 4 -9.06 14.88 13.85
N SER A 5 -8.61 13.93 13.03
CA SER A 5 -8.01 12.67 13.49
C SER A 5 -6.50 12.77 13.30
N VAL A 6 -5.76 12.62 14.40
CA VAL A 6 -4.30 12.54 14.38
C VAL A 6 -3.93 11.07 14.42
N THR A 7 -3.55 10.52 13.27
CA THR A 7 -3.05 9.13 13.16
C THR A 7 -1.53 9.17 13.21
N THR A 8 -0.95 8.72 14.32
CA THR A 8 0.51 8.55 14.47
C THR A 8 0.88 7.12 14.11
N ILE A 9 1.65 6.94 13.05
CA ILE A 9 2.09 5.61 12.61
C ILE A 9 3.53 5.43 13.06
N ILE A 10 3.73 4.52 14.02
CA ILE A 10 5.05 4.06 14.43
C ILE A 10 5.24 2.69 13.77
N SER A 11 5.87 2.67 12.59
CA SER A 11 6.28 1.42 11.94
C SER A 11 7.70 1.09 12.42
N GLU A 12 7.83 0.15 13.34
CA GLU A 12 9.13 -0.42 13.73
C GLU A 12 9.52 -1.50 12.71
N LEU A 13 10.34 -1.12 11.71
CA LEU A 13 10.95 -2.09 10.80
C LEU A 13 12.19 -2.70 11.48
N SER A 14 11.96 -3.74 12.30
CA SER A 14 13.03 -4.53 12.94
C SER A 14 13.76 -5.40 11.90
N GLY A 15 14.62 -4.77 11.10
CA GLY A 15 15.51 -5.43 10.14
C GLY A 15 16.97 -5.34 10.55
N LEU A 16 17.55 -4.13 10.60
CA LEU A 16 18.95 -3.90 10.97
C LEU A 16 19.16 -2.41 11.30
N GLY A 17 19.18 -2.05 12.58
CA GLY A 17 20.03 -0.97 13.12
C GLY A 17 19.82 0.50 12.72
N GLU A 18 18.97 0.84 11.74
CA GLU A 18 18.65 2.25 11.45
C GLU A 18 17.19 2.58 11.79
N ASN A 19 17.03 3.42 12.80
CA ASN A 19 15.76 3.92 13.28
C ASN A 19 15.19 4.93 12.26
N ARG A 20 14.52 4.46 11.21
CA ARG A 20 13.79 5.34 10.29
C ARG A 20 12.44 5.70 10.90
N VAL A 21 12.41 6.82 11.61
CA VAL A 21 11.18 7.43 12.11
C VAL A 21 10.50 8.12 10.93
N PHE A 22 9.41 7.55 10.42
CA PHE A 22 8.50 8.25 9.53
C PHE A 22 7.66 9.22 10.36
N THR A 23 8.17 10.43 10.62
CA THR A 23 7.38 11.53 11.18
C THR A 23 6.65 12.22 10.05
N ASP A 24 5.63 11.57 9.51
CA ASP A 24 4.74 12.21 8.54
C ASP A 24 3.35 12.36 9.14
N HIS A 25 2.87 13.60 9.16
CA HIS A 25 1.59 13.97 9.75
C HIS A 25 0.57 14.11 8.62
N PHE A 26 -0.29 13.11 8.47
CA PHE A 26 -1.37 13.16 7.49
C PHE A 26 -2.65 13.67 8.11
N VAL A 27 -3.25 14.68 7.49
CA VAL A 27 -4.60 15.16 7.84
C VAL A 27 -5.61 14.34 7.04
N THR A 28 -6.31 13.40 7.69
CA THR A 28 -7.42 12.68 7.06
C THR A 28 -8.67 13.58 7.07
N THR A 29 -9.43 13.57 5.99
CA THR A 29 -10.68 14.35 5.87
C THR A 29 -11.89 13.57 6.36
N THR A 30 -11.74 12.24 6.46
CA THR A 30 -12.69 11.35 7.11
C THR A 30 -12.01 10.66 8.29
N THR A 31 -12.79 10.27 9.30
CA THR A 31 -12.27 9.47 10.41
C THR A 31 -12.14 8.03 9.93
N PRO A 32 -10.94 7.45 9.84
CA PRO A 32 -10.80 6.04 9.49
C PRO A 32 -11.53 5.19 10.53
N THR A 33 -12.30 4.21 10.06
CA THR A 33 -13.12 3.33 10.90
C THR A 33 -12.63 1.89 10.88
N LEU A 34 -11.75 1.53 9.93
CA LEU A 34 -11.23 0.18 9.74
C LEU A 34 -9.73 0.19 9.43
N GLY A 35 -9.07 -0.87 9.87
CA GLY A 35 -7.69 -1.19 9.52
C GLY A 35 -7.55 -2.69 9.28
N ALA A 36 -6.88 -3.07 8.20
CA ALA A 36 -6.67 -4.46 7.83
C ALA A 36 -5.21 -4.69 7.42
N LYS A 37 -4.61 -5.75 7.95
CA LYS A 37 -3.31 -6.27 7.50
C LYS A 37 -3.55 -7.54 6.71
N ASN A 38 -2.98 -7.63 5.51
CA ASN A 38 -3.12 -8.79 4.66
C ASN A 38 -1.83 -9.08 3.89
N ARG A 39 -1.72 -10.31 3.39
CA ARG A 39 -0.69 -10.76 2.47
C ARG A 39 -1.35 -11.13 1.15
N GLN A 40 -0.83 -10.63 0.03
CA GLN A 40 -1.29 -11.00 -1.30
C GLN A 40 -0.13 -11.58 -2.09
N ILE A 41 -0.42 -12.71 -2.74
CA ILE A 41 0.47 -13.38 -3.68
C ILE A 41 -0.20 -13.19 -5.03
N GLN A 42 0.53 -12.64 -6.01
CA GLN A 42 -0.07 -12.47 -7.34
C GLN A 42 -0.52 -13.83 -7.91
N ALA A 43 -1.67 -13.84 -8.57
CA ALA A 43 -2.22 -15.08 -9.14
C ALA A 43 -1.40 -15.59 -10.33
N SER A 44 -0.79 -14.68 -11.08
CA SER A 44 0.04 -14.98 -12.25
C SER A 44 1.07 -13.88 -12.47
N ALA A 45 2.26 -14.27 -12.94
CA ALA A 45 3.28 -13.33 -13.37
C ALA A 45 2.75 -12.42 -14.49
N ASP A 46 3.25 -11.19 -14.52
CA ASP A 46 2.98 -10.13 -15.49
C ASP A 46 1.51 -9.67 -15.57
N ALA A 47 0.66 -10.17 -14.66
CA ALA A 47 -0.73 -9.73 -14.57
C ALA A 47 -0.84 -8.46 -13.73
N ASN A 48 -1.57 -7.50 -14.29
CA ASN A 48 -2.11 -6.41 -13.50
C ASN A 48 -3.20 -6.96 -12.56
N GLU A 49 -3.00 -6.83 -11.26
CA GLU A 49 -3.90 -7.35 -10.23
C GLU A 49 -4.36 -6.24 -9.29
N ALA A 50 -5.66 -6.19 -9.01
CA ALA A 50 -6.20 -5.26 -8.01
C ALA A 50 -5.76 -5.68 -6.60
N LEU A 51 -5.38 -4.70 -5.78
CA LEU A 51 -5.09 -4.92 -4.37
C LEU A 51 -6.40 -5.23 -3.62
N ASN A 52 -6.39 -6.30 -2.81
CA ASN A 52 -7.56 -6.61 -1.99
C ASN A 52 -7.70 -5.64 -0.82
N LEU A 53 -8.71 -4.76 -0.89
CA LEU A 53 -8.95 -3.74 0.13
C LEU A 53 -9.61 -4.27 1.43
N CYS A 54 -9.86 -5.57 1.54
CA CYS A 54 -10.39 -6.22 2.76
C CYS A 54 -11.70 -5.58 3.30
N GLY A 55 -12.56 -5.08 2.42
CA GLY A 55 -13.82 -4.42 2.80
C GLY A 55 -13.71 -2.95 3.16
N ILE A 56 -12.55 -2.32 2.90
CA ILE A 56 -12.34 -0.88 3.02
C ILE A 56 -12.75 -0.20 1.70
N SER A 57 -13.73 0.70 1.76
CA SER A 57 -14.28 1.39 0.58
C SER A 57 -13.52 2.68 0.25
N THR A 58 -12.93 3.32 1.25
CA THR A 58 -12.12 4.52 1.07
C THR A 58 -10.81 4.36 1.82
N VAL A 59 -9.70 4.33 1.08
CA VAL A 59 -8.36 4.16 1.65
C VAL A 59 -7.80 5.52 2.02
N GLU A 60 -7.53 5.73 3.31
CA GLU A 60 -6.87 6.95 3.79
C GLU A 60 -5.35 6.77 3.87
N LEU A 61 -4.90 5.53 4.08
CA LEU A 61 -3.48 5.18 4.12
C LEU A 61 -3.26 3.71 3.72
N LEU A 62 -2.21 3.48 2.94
CA LEU A 62 -1.73 2.18 2.52
C LEU A 62 -0.23 2.08 2.82
N CYS A 63 0.19 1.11 3.62
CA CYS A 63 1.59 0.72 3.75
C CYS A 63 1.77 -0.60 3.01
N ILE A 64 2.67 -0.66 2.03
CA ILE A 64 3.01 -1.88 1.28
C ILE A 64 4.49 -2.19 1.52
N THR A 65 4.79 -3.47 1.71
CA THR A 65 6.12 -4.04 1.71
C THR A 65 6.20 -5.13 0.65
N CYS A 66 7.21 -5.05 -0.21
CA CYS A 66 7.49 -6.10 -1.19
C CYS A 66 8.36 -7.17 -0.54
N ILE A 67 7.86 -8.40 -0.49
CA ILE A 67 8.53 -9.54 0.13
C ILE A 67 9.38 -10.28 -0.90
N THR A 68 8.88 -10.40 -2.14
CA THR A 68 9.62 -11.00 -3.25
C THR A 68 9.45 -10.14 -4.49
N ASN A 69 10.56 -9.89 -5.17
CA ASN A 69 10.67 -9.15 -6.43
C ASN A 69 10.20 -7.69 -6.35
N ASP A 70 10.60 -6.93 -7.36
CA ASP A 70 10.20 -5.54 -7.51
C ASP A 70 8.75 -5.47 -8.02
N VAL A 71 7.98 -4.52 -7.48
CA VAL A 71 6.57 -4.33 -7.80
C VAL A 71 6.30 -2.91 -8.21
N ASP A 72 5.70 -2.76 -9.38
CA ASP A 72 5.10 -1.53 -9.84
C ASP A 72 3.69 -1.41 -9.27
N ILE A 73 3.34 -0.20 -8.85
CA ILE A 73 2.04 0.13 -8.27
C ILE A 73 1.43 1.28 -9.06
N ASP A 74 0.18 1.07 -9.44
CA ASP A 74 -0.72 2.05 -10.04
C ASP A 74 -1.74 2.45 -8.96
N LEU A 75 -1.78 3.72 -8.59
CA LEU A 75 -2.57 4.27 -7.50
C LEU A 75 -3.91 4.85 -7.98
N ASP A 76 -4.10 5.00 -9.29
CA ASP A 76 -5.26 5.65 -9.88
C ASP A 76 -5.88 4.88 -11.06
N PHE A 77 -5.60 3.57 -11.15
CA PHE A 77 -6.00 2.70 -12.25
C PHE A 77 -7.43 2.94 -12.74
N VAL A 78 -7.54 3.25 -14.03
CA VAL A 78 -8.81 3.44 -14.73
C VAL A 78 -9.08 2.33 -15.75
N SER A 79 -8.09 2.05 -16.61
CA SER A 79 -8.28 1.10 -17.73
C SER A 79 -7.00 0.50 -18.29
N ALA A 80 -5.86 1.17 -18.13
CA ALA A 80 -4.55 0.67 -18.48
C ALA A 80 -3.64 0.89 -17.27
N PHE A 81 -2.72 -0.06 -17.05
CA PHE A 81 -1.76 0.02 -15.95
C PHE A 81 -0.71 1.07 -16.27
N ASP A 82 -0.57 2.07 -15.40
CA ASP A 82 0.47 3.08 -15.43
C ASP A 82 1.17 3.11 -14.07
N ALA A 83 2.48 2.84 -14.05
CA ALA A 83 3.20 2.72 -12.79
C ALA A 83 3.46 4.12 -12.20
N ASP A 84 2.79 4.45 -11.10
CA ASP A 84 3.05 5.66 -10.33
C ASP A 84 4.29 5.53 -9.46
N LEU A 85 4.55 4.31 -8.98
CA LEU A 85 5.62 3.99 -8.05
C LEU A 85 6.15 2.58 -8.31
N THR A 86 7.45 2.41 -8.16
CA THR A 86 8.09 1.09 -8.04
C THR A 86 8.59 0.91 -6.61
N ILE A 87 8.26 -0.22 -5.98
CA ILE A 87 8.80 -0.63 -4.69
C ILE A 87 9.72 -1.82 -4.93
N ASN A 88 10.98 -1.71 -4.52
CA ASN A 88 11.94 -2.78 -4.71
C ASN A 88 11.74 -3.90 -3.66
N GLU A 89 12.24 -5.09 -3.95
CA GLU A 89 12.24 -6.22 -3.02
C GLU A 89 12.84 -5.83 -1.67
N GLY A 90 12.13 -6.17 -0.58
CA GLY A 90 12.54 -5.88 0.78
C GLY A 90 12.28 -4.44 1.23
N GLU A 91 11.82 -3.56 0.34
CA GLU A 91 11.46 -2.18 0.67
C GLU A 91 9.99 -2.03 1.06
N SER A 92 9.73 -0.96 1.80
CA SER A 92 8.39 -0.55 2.22
C SER A 92 8.10 0.87 1.74
N ALA A 93 6.88 1.09 1.27
CA ALA A 93 6.36 2.41 0.97
C ALA A 93 5.10 2.71 1.81
N VAL A 94 4.93 3.98 2.15
CA VAL A 94 3.72 4.51 2.78
C VAL A 94 3.07 5.46 1.78
N ILE A 95 1.84 5.13 1.40
CA ILE A 95 1.07 5.83 0.39
C ILE A 95 -0.15 6.46 1.08
N PRO A 96 -0.15 7.79 1.28
CA PRO A 96 -1.30 8.50 1.82
C PRO A 96 -2.36 8.69 0.73
N LYS A 97 -3.62 8.38 1.05
CA LYS A 97 -4.81 8.66 0.23
C LYS A 97 -4.65 8.32 -1.27
N PRO A 98 -4.48 7.05 -1.65
CA PRO A 98 -4.50 6.66 -3.05
C PRO A 98 -5.83 7.08 -3.69
N ALA A 99 -5.77 7.61 -4.91
CA ALA A 99 -6.90 8.30 -5.55
C ALA A 99 -7.91 7.33 -6.19
N GLY A 100 -7.50 6.11 -6.50
CA GLY A 100 -8.32 5.11 -7.19
C GLY A 100 -8.20 3.71 -6.62
N VAL A 101 -8.48 2.72 -7.46
CA VAL A 101 -8.25 1.32 -7.11
C VAL A 101 -6.76 1.07 -7.28
N VAL A 102 -6.10 0.66 -6.20
CA VAL A 102 -4.68 0.34 -6.24
C VAL A 102 -4.49 -0.98 -6.97
N HIS A 103 -3.67 -0.95 -8.02
CA HIS A 103 -3.30 -2.09 -8.82
C HIS A 103 -1.80 -2.34 -8.68
N ILE A 104 -1.42 -3.61 -8.69
CA ILE A 104 -0.03 -4.05 -8.58
C ILE A 104 0.36 -4.89 -9.79
N LYS A 105 1.62 -4.79 -10.18
CA LYS A 105 2.23 -5.63 -11.20
C LYS A 105 3.69 -5.88 -10.85
N ASN A 106 4.16 -7.10 -11.05
CA ASN A 106 5.57 -7.43 -10.95
C ASN A 106 6.36 -6.67 -12.03
N ASN A 107 7.52 -6.15 -11.65
CA ASN A 107 8.46 -5.52 -12.57
C ASN A 107 9.36 -6.59 -13.25
N ASP A 108 9.63 -7.69 -12.55
CA ASP A 108 10.40 -8.82 -13.09
C ASP A 108 9.55 -9.79 -13.90
N SER A 109 9.84 -9.87 -15.20
CA SER A 109 9.08 -10.70 -16.13
C SER A 109 9.06 -12.17 -15.71
N SER A 110 7.91 -12.83 -15.85
CA SER A 110 7.69 -14.25 -15.55
C SER A 110 7.79 -14.68 -14.08
N GLU A 111 7.95 -13.75 -13.13
CA GLU A 111 7.91 -14.05 -11.70
C GLU A 111 6.68 -13.49 -11.00
N VAL A 112 6.29 -14.15 -9.91
CA VAL A 112 5.14 -13.77 -9.08
C VAL A 112 5.65 -13.00 -7.87
N SER A 113 5.14 -11.80 -7.64
CA SER A 113 5.49 -11.02 -6.46
C SER A 113 4.59 -11.34 -5.27
N ILE A 114 5.18 -11.30 -4.07
CA ILE A 114 4.48 -11.43 -2.79
C ILE A 114 4.58 -10.09 -2.08
N ILE A 115 3.44 -9.54 -1.67
CA ILE A 115 3.38 -8.30 -0.92
C ILE A 115 2.66 -8.48 0.42
N ASP A 116 3.16 -7.78 1.43
CA ASP A 116 2.47 -7.58 2.71
C ASP A 116 2.00 -6.13 2.77
N TYR A 117 0.77 -5.92 3.24
CA TYR A 117 0.24 -4.56 3.35
C TYR A 117 -0.66 -4.35 4.54
N LEU A 118 -0.71 -3.09 4.96
CA LEU A 118 -1.62 -2.53 5.94
C LEU A 118 -2.44 -1.44 5.26
N ILE A 119 -3.75 -1.58 5.25
CA ILE A 119 -4.69 -0.56 4.76
C ILE A 119 -5.45 -0.01 5.95
N ILE A 120 -5.56 1.31 6.01
CA ILE A 120 -6.37 2.05 6.98
C ILE A 120 -7.33 2.94 6.19
N GLY A 121 -8.60 2.93 6.56
CA GLY A 121 -9.62 3.66 5.84
C GLY A 121 -11.00 3.55 6.48
N SER A 122 -12.04 3.80 5.69
CA SER A 122 -13.43 3.66 6.13
C SER A 122 -14.20 2.61 5.33
N ALA A 123 -15.15 1.97 6.01
CA ALA A 123 -16.15 1.09 5.41
C ALA A 123 -17.07 1.83 4.44
#